data_AF-A0A7X4E0I8-F1
#
_entry.id   AF-A0A7X4E0I8-F1
#
_cell.length_a   1.000
_cell.length_b   1.000
_cell.length_c   1.000
_cell.angle_alpha   90.00
_cell.angle_beta   90.00
_cell.angle_gamma   90.00
#
_symmetry.space_group_name_H-M   'P 1'
#
loop_
_entity.id
_entity.type
_entity.pdbx_description
1 polymer ?
#
loop_
_entity_poly.entity_id
_entity_poly.type
_entity_poly.pdbx_seq_one_letter_code
_entity_poly.pdbx_strand_id
1 'polypeptide(L)'
;MPGTLVDVQGGLLPPDLLDRIAAGDAEGQDVSAFGLGSNRRLIDEVQRAFSDARAEWDAFQVRLNRSHESTTTLTRQYWGAPFLEILGFQSLRTQRGHIEAGDQRYDISHIAGEANDAPPVHIVAAGQSLDARSGRRSPHGSVQEYLNRSDAVWGMVTNGERLRLLRDSERFTRPTYVEFDLRGIFEGNQYSDFALAYRLLHRSRFPTDGTTVADSWLEKYFHRGIEEGGRVRERLRDGVEEALEALGQGLLAHPHSGALREALSTGRLDVAGYYRQLLRLVYRLLFLMVAEERRLIFPEGGGSDERAAAYQRYYSVAALRDRCERYFAGDEHHDLWLGLMQTFRIFRSRQDAEPLGLEPLDSELFGARACADLEGAACSNEALLQAMLRLSTFLDDADGDGRRRGRRASSRAVRRRVNYAALDVEELGSVYEALLDLQPRIETPVSADGYPTFNLVQGSERKQTGSYYTPPDLVRELIGSALVPVMNERLAEVPTRGEREQVLLGLRVLDPASGSGHFLLAAARRIALELAQVRAGDSGYSPAEYREA
;
A
#
# COMPACT_ATOMS: atom_id res chain seq x y z
N MET A 1 6.47 18.14 11.52
CA MET A 1 7.08 17.71 10.24
C MET A 1 6.16 18.16 9.13
N PRO A 2 6.64 18.73 8.01
CA PRO A 2 5.74 18.98 6.87
C PRO A 2 5.23 17.63 6.37
N GLY A 3 3.92 17.46 6.34
CA GLY A 3 3.29 16.26 5.81
C GLY A 3 3.61 16.10 4.33
N THR A 4 3.69 14.86 3.84
CA THR A 4 3.78 14.59 2.41
C THR A 4 2.56 15.23 1.73
N LEU A 5 2.79 16.13 0.76
CA LEU A 5 1.71 16.84 0.03
C LEU A 5 1.04 15.99 -1.04
N VAL A 6 1.58 14.79 -1.26
CA VAL A 6 1.03 13.76 -2.13
C VAL A 6 0.87 12.48 -1.31
N ASP A 7 -0.35 11.96 -1.26
CA ASP A 7 -0.69 10.74 -0.53
C ASP A 7 -1.21 9.68 -1.49
N VAL A 8 -0.70 8.45 -1.38
CA VAL A 8 -1.07 7.33 -2.24
C VAL A 8 -1.79 6.29 -1.41
N GLN A 9 -3.09 6.19 -1.61
CA GLN A 9 -3.94 5.20 -0.94
C GLN A 9 -4.17 4.00 -1.85
N GLY A 10 -4.19 2.83 -1.23
CA GLY A 10 -4.48 1.56 -1.92
C GLY A 10 -3.41 1.06 -2.89
N GLY A 11 -2.33 1.82 -3.11
CA GLY A 11 -1.26 1.48 -4.05
C GLY A 11 -1.62 1.73 -5.51
N LEU A 12 -2.43 2.76 -5.80
CA LEU A 12 -2.89 3.04 -7.18
C LEU A 12 -1.73 3.13 -8.17
N LEU A 13 -0.64 3.76 -7.76
CA LEU A 13 0.60 3.86 -8.50
C LEU A 13 1.79 3.59 -7.55
N PRO A 14 2.82 2.85 -7.99
CA PRO A 14 4.02 2.62 -7.18
C PRO A 14 4.75 3.93 -6.85
N PRO A 15 5.26 4.11 -5.62
CA PRO A 15 5.98 5.34 -5.26
C PRO A 15 7.25 5.60 -6.07
N ASP A 16 7.97 4.55 -6.48
CA ASP A 16 9.15 4.71 -7.35
C ASP A 16 8.79 5.14 -8.78
N LEU A 17 7.57 4.81 -9.25
CA LEU A 17 7.04 5.36 -10.49
C LEU A 17 6.72 6.85 -10.32
N LEU A 18 6.14 7.26 -9.19
CA LEU A 18 5.88 8.68 -8.91
C LEU A 18 7.18 9.48 -8.82
N ASP A 19 8.23 8.94 -8.21
CA ASP A 19 9.55 9.57 -8.17
C ASP A 19 10.14 9.76 -9.58
N ARG A 20 10.03 8.73 -10.44
CA ARG A 20 10.45 8.82 -11.85
C ARG A 20 9.61 9.82 -12.65
N ILE A 21 8.31 9.89 -12.39
CA ILE A 21 7.43 10.89 -13.02
C ILE A 21 7.85 12.29 -12.56
N ALA A 22 8.08 12.51 -11.26
CA ALA A 22 8.52 13.78 -10.72
C ALA A 22 9.86 14.24 -11.33
N ALA A 23 10.82 13.33 -11.48
CA ALA A 23 12.09 13.57 -12.15
C ALA A 23 11.95 13.79 -13.67
N GLY A 24 10.88 13.25 -14.27
CA GLY A 24 10.65 13.26 -15.72
C GLY A 24 11.37 12.14 -16.47
N ASP A 25 11.84 11.12 -15.76
CA ASP A 25 12.53 9.95 -16.30
C ASP A 25 11.57 8.82 -16.69
N ALA A 26 10.30 8.90 -16.25
CA ALA A 26 9.28 7.95 -16.66
C ALA A 26 8.93 8.12 -18.15
N GLU A 27 8.53 7.01 -18.80
CA GLU A 27 8.09 7.06 -20.19
C GLU A 27 6.84 7.95 -20.36
N GLY A 28 6.72 8.65 -21.49
CA GLY A 28 5.61 9.59 -21.71
C GLY A 28 5.78 10.93 -21.00
N GLN A 29 6.97 11.19 -20.43
CA GLN A 29 7.32 12.47 -19.83
C GLN A 29 8.05 13.42 -20.79
N ASP A 30 8.11 13.08 -22.08
CA ASP A 30 8.63 13.95 -23.13
C ASP A 30 7.61 14.98 -23.62
N VAL A 31 8.09 16.04 -24.28
CA VAL A 31 7.28 17.17 -24.73
C VAL A 31 6.11 16.74 -25.65
N SER A 32 6.34 15.75 -26.52
CA SER A 32 5.33 15.32 -27.50
C SER A 32 4.17 14.58 -26.84
N ALA A 33 4.44 13.82 -25.78
CA ALA A 33 3.41 13.15 -25.00
C ALA A 33 2.44 14.14 -24.31
N PHE A 34 2.85 15.39 -24.05
CA PHE A 34 1.99 16.45 -23.52
C PHE A 34 1.20 17.21 -24.59
N GLY A 35 1.33 16.83 -25.87
CA GLY A 35 0.71 17.56 -26.98
C GLY A 35 1.34 18.95 -27.21
N LEU A 36 2.55 19.18 -26.69
CA LEU A 36 3.28 20.43 -26.85
C LEU A 36 4.13 20.38 -28.13
N GLY A 37 4.24 21.51 -28.82
CA GLY A 37 5.09 21.63 -30.02
C GLY A 37 6.57 21.43 -29.69
N SER A 38 7.34 20.88 -30.64
CA SER A 38 8.75 20.50 -30.49
C SER A 38 9.71 21.62 -30.03
N ASN A 39 9.30 22.89 -30.18
CA ASN A 39 10.10 24.05 -29.78
C ASN A 39 9.92 24.44 -28.31
N ARG A 40 9.05 23.77 -27.55
CA ARG A 40 8.82 24.03 -26.13
C ARG A 40 9.57 23.04 -25.26
N ARG A 41 9.92 23.46 -24.04
CA ARG A 41 10.41 22.56 -23.00
C ARG A 41 9.30 22.34 -21.99
N LEU A 42 9.11 21.08 -21.59
CA LEU A 42 8.09 20.72 -20.61
C LEU A 42 8.33 21.42 -19.27
N ILE A 43 9.59 21.58 -18.86
CA ILE A 43 9.93 22.28 -17.61
C ILE A 43 9.45 23.73 -17.61
N ASP A 44 9.62 24.46 -18.72
CA ASP A 44 9.20 25.85 -18.85
C ASP A 44 7.66 25.95 -18.82
N GLU A 45 6.98 24.97 -19.44
CA GLU A 45 5.52 24.88 -19.44
C GLU A 45 4.97 24.60 -18.03
N VAL A 46 5.56 23.67 -17.29
CA VAL A 46 5.19 23.36 -15.90
C VAL A 46 5.42 24.58 -15.00
N GLN A 47 6.52 25.30 -15.20
CA GLN A 47 6.85 26.50 -14.42
C GLN A 47 5.90 27.67 -14.70
N ARG A 48 5.47 27.83 -15.96
CA ARG A 48 4.40 28.75 -16.35
C ARG A 48 3.07 28.35 -15.70
N ALA A 49 2.68 27.08 -15.84
CA ALA A 49 1.45 26.55 -15.24
C ALA A 49 1.41 26.73 -13.72
N PHE A 50 2.55 26.56 -13.02
CA PHE A 50 2.65 26.81 -11.58
C PHE A 50 2.40 28.27 -11.23
N SER A 51 2.98 29.19 -12.01
CA SER A 51 2.83 30.63 -11.80
C SER A 51 1.39 31.08 -12.02
N ASP A 52 0.76 30.58 -13.08
CA ASP A 52 -0.65 30.85 -13.41
C ASP A 52 -1.58 30.27 -12.33
N ALA A 53 -1.35 29.01 -11.91
CA ALA A 53 -2.14 28.37 -10.87
C ALA A 53 -2.01 29.07 -9.52
N ARG A 54 -0.82 29.56 -9.16
CA ARG A 54 -0.65 30.34 -7.92
C ARG A 54 -1.41 31.67 -7.97
N ALA A 55 -1.38 32.36 -9.10
CA ALA A 55 -2.14 33.60 -9.27
C ALA A 55 -3.65 33.37 -9.12
N GLU A 56 -4.18 32.30 -9.73
CA GLU A 56 -5.58 31.90 -9.57
C GLU A 56 -5.92 31.48 -8.13
N TRP A 57 -5.01 30.77 -7.44
CA TRP A 57 -5.18 30.40 -6.03
C TRP A 57 -5.28 31.63 -5.13
N ASP A 58 -4.36 32.58 -5.27
CA ASP A 58 -4.37 33.82 -4.48
C ASP A 58 -5.65 34.63 -4.71
N ALA A 59 -6.08 34.74 -5.98
CA ALA A 59 -7.32 35.40 -6.34
C ALA A 59 -8.55 34.67 -5.75
N PHE A 60 -8.55 33.33 -5.77
CA PHE A 60 -9.58 32.51 -5.15
C PHE A 60 -9.65 32.71 -3.64
N GLN A 61 -8.52 32.73 -2.92
CA GLN A 61 -8.49 32.97 -1.46
C GLN A 61 -9.04 34.35 -1.10
N VAL A 62 -8.72 35.38 -1.89
CA VAL A 62 -9.28 36.73 -1.69
C VAL A 62 -10.80 36.73 -1.91
N ARG A 63 -11.29 36.06 -2.96
CA ARG A 63 -12.73 35.96 -3.25
C ARG A 63 -13.48 35.16 -2.19
N LEU A 64 -12.93 34.04 -1.74
CA LEU A 64 -13.51 33.16 -0.72
C LEU A 64 -13.79 33.93 0.59
N ASN A 65 -12.92 34.86 0.95
CA ASN A 65 -13.05 35.66 2.18
C ASN A 65 -13.95 36.89 2.04
N ARG A 66 -14.24 37.35 0.81
CA ARG A 66 -14.90 38.65 0.57
C ARG A 66 -16.25 38.55 -0.14
N SER A 67 -16.51 37.46 -0.86
CA SER A 67 -17.71 37.30 -1.67
C SER A 67 -18.90 36.81 -0.84
N HIS A 68 -20.11 37.17 -1.28
CA HIS A 68 -21.37 36.63 -0.77
C HIS A 68 -21.93 35.49 -1.63
N GLU A 69 -21.23 35.11 -2.70
CA GLU A 69 -21.58 33.96 -3.54
C GLU A 69 -21.44 32.64 -2.78
N SER A 70 -22.13 31.59 -3.24
CA SER A 70 -22.00 30.27 -2.62
C SER A 70 -20.57 29.75 -2.78
N THR A 71 -20.03 29.13 -1.74
CA THR A 71 -18.68 28.52 -1.75
C THR A 71 -18.53 27.52 -2.89
N THR A 72 -19.59 26.77 -3.23
CA THR A 72 -19.60 25.86 -4.38
C THR A 72 -19.36 26.58 -5.69
N THR A 73 -20.06 27.70 -5.92
CA THR A 73 -19.87 28.54 -7.12
C THR A 73 -18.44 29.08 -7.17
N LEU A 74 -17.97 29.61 -6.04
CA LEU A 74 -16.62 30.17 -5.92
C LEU A 74 -15.56 29.13 -6.28
N THR A 75 -15.63 27.95 -5.68
CA THR A 75 -14.68 26.87 -5.94
C THR A 75 -14.78 26.33 -7.36
N ARG A 76 -15.98 26.21 -7.93
CA ARG A 76 -16.14 25.70 -9.31
C ARG A 76 -15.61 26.66 -10.36
N GLN A 77 -16.06 27.92 -10.31
CA GLN A 77 -15.86 28.88 -11.39
C GLN A 77 -14.53 29.63 -11.29
N TYR A 78 -14.04 29.89 -10.08
CA TYR A 78 -12.87 30.76 -9.87
C TYR A 78 -11.64 30.01 -9.37
N TRP A 79 -11.70 28.68 -9.28
CA TRP A 79 -10.54 27.88 -8.92
C TRP A 79 -10.50 26.53 -9.63
N GLY A 80 -11.42 25.62 -9.33
CA GLY A 80 -11.38 24.24 -9.80
C GLY A 80 -11.39 24.11 -11.32
N ALA A 81 -12.32 24.77 -12.03
CA ALA A 81 -12.32 24.75 -13.49
C ALA A 81 -11.09 25.47 -14.09
N PRO A 82 -10.72 26.71 -13.68
CA PRO A 82 -9.48 27.35 -14.13
C PRO A 82 -8.21 26.51 -13.91
N PHE A 83 -8.10 25.86 -12.75
CA PHE A 83 -6.98 24.99 -12.44
C PHE A 83 -6.91 23.77 -13.38
N LEU A 84 -8.06 23.16 -13.69
CA LEU A 84 -8.12 22.06 -14.66
C LEU A 84 -7.81 22.55 -16.08
N GLU A 85 -8.21 23.75 -16.46
CA GLU A 85 -7.82 24.36 -17.74
C GLU A 85 -6.30 24.53 -17.86
N ILE A 86 -5.63 24.94 -16.77
CA ILE A 86 -4.15 25.00 -16.68
C ILE A 86 -3.53 23.61 -16.87
N LEU A 87 -4.20 22.55 -16.39
CA LEU A 87 -3.82 21.15 -16.62
C LEU A 87 -4.21 20.63 -18.02
N GLY A 88 -4.72 21.48 -18.91
CA GLY A 88 -5.04 21.12 -20.30
C GLY A 88 -6.47 20.60 -20.51
N PHE A 89 -7.35 20.67 -19.51
CA PHE A 89 -8.76 20.29 -19.65
C PHE A 89 -9.58 21.39 -20.33
N GLN A 90 -9.36 21.59 -21.63
CA GLN A 90 -10.04 22.65 -22.41
C GLN A 90 -11.54 22.38 -22.62
N SER A 91 -11.96 21.12 -22.59
CA SER A 91 -13.36 20.70 -22.80
C SER A 91 -13.98 20.18 -21.51
N LEU A 92 -14.05 21.03 -20.48
CA LEU A 92 -14.69 20.69 -19.21
C LEU A 92 -16.18 21.08 -19.21
N ARG A 93 -17.06 20.11 -19.47
CA ARG A 93 -18.50 20.37 -19.60
C ARG A 93 -19.20 20.27 -18.24
N THR A 94 -19.77 21.38 -17.78
CA THR A 94 -20.63 21.41 -16.58
C THR A 94 -21.92 20.62 -16.80
N GLN A 95 -22.22 19.72 -15.88
CA GLN A 95 -23.46 18.95 -15.83
C GLN A 95 -24.53 19.77 -15.10
N ARG A 96 -25.65 20.02 -15.77
CA ARG A 96 -26.78 20.77 -15.20
C ARG A 96 -27.75 19.90 -14.39
N GLY A 97 -27.55 18.57 -14.40
CA GLY A 97 -28.36 17.59 -13.69
C GLY A 97 -27.56 16.34 -13.37
N HIS A 98 -28.22 15.30 -12.88
CA HIS A 98 -27.59 14.03 -12.56
C HIS A 98 -27.05 13.35 -13.83
N ILE A 99 -25.92 12.67 -13.67
CA ILE A 99 -25.46 11.70 -14.66
C ILE A 99 -25.88 10.30 -14.25
N GLU A 100 -26.22 9.47 -15.23
CA GLU A 100 -26.73 8.11 -15.02
C GLU A 100 -25.63 7.10 -15.36
N ALA A 101 -25.46 6.10 -14.49
CA ALA A 101 -24.62 4.93 -14.75
C ALA A 101 -25.32 3.69 -14.17
N GLY A 102 -25.68 2.75 -15.05
CA GLY A 102 -26.66 1.70 -14.74
C GLY A 102 -27.99 2.29 -14.29
N ASP A 103 -28.57 1.76 -13.22
CA ASP A 103 -29.86 2.22 -12.65
C ASP A 103 -29.71 3.35 -11.60
N GLN A 104 -28.53 3.98 -11.51
CA GLN A 104 -28.20 4.93 -10.45
C GLN A 104 -27.90 6.33 -11.01
N ARG A 105 -28.20 7.34 -10.18
CA ARG A 105 -27.96 8.77 -10.46
C ARG A 105 -26.86 9.33 -9.58
N TYR A 106 -25.99 10.15 -10.19
CA TYR A 106 -24.82 10.72 -9.55
C TYR A 106 -24.76 12.24 -9.75
N ASP A 107 -24.43 12.96 -8.68
CA ASP A 107 -24.30 14.43 -8.66
C ASP A 107 -22.89 14.89 -9.07
N ILE A 108 -22.38 14.37 -10.18
CA ILE A 108 -21.05 14.72 -10.68
C ILE A 108 -21.11 16.01 -11.50
N SER A 109 -20.23 16.95 -11.19
CA SER A 109 -20.35 18.32 -11.67
C SER A 109 -19.88 18.55 -13.09
N HIS A 110 -18.90 17.77 -13.56
CA HIS A 110 -18.26 17.98 -14.86
C HIS A 110 -17.86 16.65 -15.51
N ILE A 111 -17.75 16.67 -16.84
CA ILE A 111 -17.15 15.59 -17.66
C ILE A 111 -16.09 16.21 -18.57
N ALA A 112 -14.93 15.56 -18.67
CA ALA A 112 -13.75 16.03 -19.40
C ALA A 112 -13.65 15.49 -20.85
N GLY A 113 -14.66 15.78 -21.67
CA GLY A 113 -14.73 15.33 -23.07
C GLY A 113 -16.15 14.99 -23.50
N GLU A 114 -16.27 14.46 -24.73
CA GLU A 114 -17.56 14.03 -25.30
C GLU A 114 -17.69 12.51 -25.41
N ALA A 115 -16.58 11.77 -25.33
CA ALA A 115 -16.58 10.30 -25.39
C ALA A 115 -17.26 9.66 -24.16
N ASN A 116 -17.72 8.41 -24.31
CA ASN A 116 -18.38 7.66 -23.24
C ASN A 116 -17.41 7.32 -22.08
N ASP A 117 -16.13 7.16 -22.38
CA ASP A 117 -15.05 6.93 -21.42
C ASP A 117 -14.41 8.24 -20.90
N ALA A 118 -15.04 9.39 -21.18
CA ALA A 118 -14.53 10.69 -20.76
C ALA A 118 -14.46 10.78 -19.23
N PRO A 119 -13.35 11.30 -18.66
CA PRO A 119 -13.16 11.32 -17.21
C PRO A 119 -14.23 12.17 -16.50
N PRO A 120 -14.95 11.62 -15.49
CA PRO A 120 -15.80 12.41 -14.62
C PRO A 120 -14.95 13.28 -13.68
N VAL A 121 -15.37 14.53 -13.47
CA VAL A 121 -14.71 15.46 -12.56
C VAL A 121 -15.73 16.09 -11.62
N HIS A 122 -15.63 15.76 -10.34
CA HIS A 122 -16.52 16.29 -9.30
C HIS A 122 -15.84 17.37 -8.46
N ILE A 123 -16.31 18.61 -8.61
CA ILE A 123 -15.83 19.79 -7.90
C ILE A 123 -16.89 20.21 -6.90
N VAL A 124 -16.54 20.19 -5.62
CA VAL A 124 -17.42 20.57 -4.50
C VAL A 124 -16.93 21.84 -3.81
N ALA A 125 -17.68 22.34 -2.83
CA ALA A 125 -17.31 23.56 -2.10
C ALA A 125 -15.98 23.41 -1.34
N ALA A 126 -15.18 24.48 -1.32
CA ALA A 126 -14.05 24.58 -0.41
C ALA A 126 -14.48 24.42 1.07
N GLY A 127 -13.62 23.78 1.85
CA GLY A 127 -13.92 23.36 3.23
C GLY A 127 -14.86 22.15 3.34
N GLN A 128 -15.53 21.71 2.27
CA GLN A 128 -16.31 20.48 2.31
C GLN A 128 -15.36 19.28 2.29
N SER A 129 -15.55 18.33 3.20
CA SER A 129 -14.78 17.08 3.18
C SER A 129 -15.16 16.23 1.97
N LEU A 130 -14.15 15.63 1.33
CA LEU A 130 -14.33 14.70 0.21
C LEU A 130 -14.88 13.35 0.67
N ASP A 131 -14.73 13.04 1.96
CA ASP A 131 -15.17 11.81 2.60
C ASP A 131 -16.50 11.99 3.34
N ALA A 132 -16.78 13.20 3.83
CA ALA A 132 -18.06 13.49 4.46
C ALA A 132 -19.18 13.55 3.43
N ARG A 133 -20.36 13.12 3.86
CA ARG A 133 -21.55 13.10 3.02
C ARG A 133 -22.01 14.51 2.70
N SER A 134 -22.42 14.71 1.45
CA SER A 134 -23.10 15.93 1.00
C SER A 134 -24.24 15.53 0.07
N GLY A 135 -25.45 15.44 0.61
CA GLY A 135 -26.60 14.85 -0.07
C GLY A 135 -26.69 13.35 0.16
N ARG A 136 -26.98 12.57 -0.90
CA ARG A 136 -26.99 11.10 -0.79
C ARG A 136 -25.59 10.64 -0.47
N ARG A 137 -24.59 10.94 -1.29
CA ARG A 137 -23.25 10.35 -1.18
C ARG A 137 -22.14 11.30 -0.76
N SER A 138 -21.00 10.75 -0.35
CA SER A 138 -19.76 11.55 -0.27
C SER A 138 -19.29 11.93 -1.68
N PRO A 139 -18.56 13.04 -1.84
CA PRO A 139 -17.99 13.41 -3.13
C PRO A 139 -17.09 12.31 -3.72
N HIS A 140 -16.24 11.71 -2.89
CA HIS A 140 -15.38 10.59 -3.29
C HIS A 140 -16.20 9.36 -3.70
N GLY A 141 -17.15 8.94 -2.86
CA GLY A 141 -18.00 7.77 -3.12
C GLY A 141 -18.85 7.93 -4.39
N SER A 142 -19.32 9.15 -4.68
CA SER A 142 -20.08 9.45 -5.90
C SER A 142 -19.27 9.17 -7.17
N VAL A 143 -18.03 9.65 -7.23
CA VAL A 143 -17.16 9.41 -8.40
C VAL A 143 -16.72 7.96 -8.46
N GLN A 144 -16.34 7.35 -7.33
CA GLN A 144 -15.90 5.96 -7.31
C GLN A 144 -17.00 5.00 -7.79
N GLU A 145 -18.23 5.16 -7.30
CA GLU A 145 -19.33 4.28 -7.69
C GLU A 145 -19.75 4.52 -9.15
N TYR A 146 -19.67 5.76 -9.64
CA TYR A 146 -19.89 6.06 -11.05
C TYR A 146 -18.85 5.38 -11.95
N LEU A 147 -17.56 5.45 -11.61
CA LEU A 147 -16.49 4.78 -12.37
C LEU A 147 -16.74 3.26 -12.43
N ASN A 148 -17.18 2.66 -11.32
CA ASN A 148 -17.47 1.21 -11.25
C ASN A 148 -18.73 0.78 -12.02
N ARG A 149 -19.50 1.71 -12.62
CA ARG A 149 -20.74 1.43 -13.35
C ARG A 149 -20.79 2.07 -14.74
N SER A 150 -19.70 2.69 -15.18
CA SER A 150 -19.61 3.40 -16.45
C SER A 150 -18.40 2.92 -17.25
N ASP A 151 -18.30 3.36 -18.51
CA ASP A 151 -17.15 3.05 -19.36
C ASP A 151 -15.90 3.87 -18.99
N ALA A 152 -16.04 4.88 -18.11
CA ALA A 152 -14.94 5.73 -17.68
C ALA A 152 -14.07 5.01 -16.65
N VAL A 153 -12.79 4.85 -16.98
CA VAL A 153 -11.82 4.15 -16.12
C VAL A 153 -11.13 5.08 -15.12
N TRP A 154 -10.95 6.35 -15.47
CA TRP A 154 -10.24 7.34 -14.64
C TRP A 154 -11.12 8.55 -14.35
N GLY A 155 -11.06 9.09 -13.13
CA GLY A 155 -11.85 10.25 -12.73
C GLY A 155 -11.16 11.08 -11.64
N MET A 156 -11.72 12.26 -11.35
CA MET A 156 -11.17 13.17 -10.33
C MET A 156 -12.27 13.72 -9.41
N VAL A 157 -11.89 13.96 -8.15
CA VAL A 157 -12.74 14.66 -7.18
C VAL A 157 -11.92 15.70 -6.42
N THR A 158 -12.48 16.90 -6.23
CA THR A 158 -11.79 17.99 -5.53
C THR A 158 -12.75 18.92 -4.79
N ASN A 159 -12.31 19.42 -3.63
CA ASN A 159 -12.94 20.54 -2.92
C ASN A 159 -12.15 21.85 -3.11
N GLY A 160 -11.27 21.90 -4.11
CA GLY A 160 -10.35 23.01 -4.35
C GLY A 160 -9.09 22.99 -3.49
N GLU A 161 -9.16 22.53 -2.24
CA GLU A 161 -7.98 22.43 -1.36
C GLU A 161 -7.23 21.12 -1.53
N ARG A 162 -7.95 20.05 -1.85
CA ARG A 162 -7.43 18.71 -2.13
C ARG A 162 -8.00 18.19 -3.43
N LEU A 163 -7.21 17.42 -4.16
CA LEU A 163 -7.64 16.77 -5.40
C LEU A 163 -7.24 15.29 -5.35
N ARG A 164 -8.19 14.39 -5.63
CA ARG A 164 -7.93 12.96 -5.75
C ARG A 164 -8.08 12.49 -7.17
N LEU A 165 -7.10 11.70 -7.63
CA LEU A 165 -7.17 10.88 -8.82
C LEU A 165 -7.73 9.50 -8.44
N LEU A 166 -8.76 9.06 -9.16
CA LEU A 166 -9.47 7.80 -8.95
C LEU A 166 -9.40 6.94 -10.21
N ARG A 167 -9.43 5.62 -10.01
CA ARG A 167 -9.60 4.61 -11.05
C ARG A 167 -10.79 3.73 -10.72
N ASP A 168 -11.46 3.16 -11.72
CA ASP A 168 -12.43 2.10 -11.52
C ASP A 168 -11.81 0.97 -10.68
N SER A 169 -12.59 0.45 -9.75
CA SER A 169 -12.09 -0.31 -8.62
C SER A 169 -12.79 -1.65 -8.44
N GLU A 170 -13.34 -2.25 -9.50
CA GLU A 170 -13.92 -3.60 -9.44
C GLU A 170 -12.93 -4.66 -8.90
N ARG A 171 -11.63 -4.36 -8.90
CA ARG A 171 -10.56 -5.22 -8.37
C ARG A 171 -10.12 -4.88 -6.95
N PHE A 172 -10.48 -3.71 -6.41
CA PHE A 172 -9.94 -3.25 -5.15
C PHE A 172 -10.96 -3.40 -4.04
N THR A 173 -10.59 -4.23 -3.08
CA THR A 173 -11.33 -4.38 -1.84
C THR A 173 -11.23 -3.18 -0.91
N ARG A 174 -10.29 -2.25 -1.15
CA ARG A 174 -10.06 -1.04 -0.34
C ARG A 174 -10.09 0.22 -1.23
N PRO A 175 -10.36 1.41 -0.67
CA PRO A 175 -10.22 2.67 -1.39
C PRO A 175 -8.81 2.86 -1.95
N THR A 176 -8.72 3.24 -3.23
CA THR A 176 -7.45 3.35 -3.96
C THR A 176 -7.45 4.67 -4.74
N TYR A 177 -6.54 5.58 -4.38
CA TYR A 177 -6.48 6.92 -4.96
C TYR A 177 -5.10 7.57 -4.77
N VAL A 178 -4.81 8.61 -5.56
CA VAL A 178 -3.70 9.54 -5.29
C VAL A 178 -4.29 10.89 -4.92
N GLU A 179 -4.00 11.39 -3.72
CA GLU A 179 -4.45 12.70 -3.22
C GLU A 179 -3.30 13.72 -3.29
N PHE A 180 -3.62 14.92 -3.74
CA PHE A 180 -2.75 16.09 -3.74
C PHE A 180 -3.33 17.16 -2.81
N ASP A 181 -2.54 17.60 -1.83
CA ASP A 181 -2.86 18.74 -0.96
C ASP A 181 -2.50 20.05 -1.68
N LEU A 182 -3.44 20.53 -2.51
CA LEU A 182 -3.27 21.75 -3.29
C LEU A 182 -3.05 22.97 -2.39
N ARG A 183 -3.73 23.04 -1.23
CA ARG A 183 -3.51 24.11 -0.25
C ARG A 183 -2.04 24.13 0.17
N GLY A 184 -1.53 23.00 0.67
CA GLY A 184 -0.14 22.92 1.12
C GLY A 184 0.87 23.19 0.00
N ILE A 185 0.56 22.76 -1.24
CA ILE A 185 1.38 23.04 -2.43
C ILE A 185 1.49 24.54 -2.70
N PHE A 186 0.37 25.26 -2.73
CA PHE A 186 0.37 26.69 -3.11
C PHE A 186 0.76 27.61 -1.95
N GLU A 187 0.27 27.37 -0.72
CA GLU A 187 0.65 28.15 0.46
C GLU A 187 2.12 27.95 0.84
N GLY A 188 2.65 26.73 0.65
CA GLY A 188 4.05 26.40 0.86
C GLY A 188 4.97 26.74 -0.32
N ASN A 189 4.43 27.19 -1.45
CA ASN A 189 5.17 27.42 -2.70
C ASN A 189 6.02 26.20 -3.14
N GLN A 190 5.43 25.01 -3.05
CA GLN A 190 6.10 23.72 -3.24
C GLN A 190 6.07 23.29 -4.70
N TYR A 191 7.00 23.84 -5.49
CA TYR A 191 7.08 23.58 -6.94
C TYR A 191 7.27 22.11 -7.29
N SER A 192 8.05 21.35 -6.51
CA SER A 192 8.31 19.92 -6.77
C SER A 192 7.03 19.09 -6.76
N ASP A 193 6.18 19.31 -5.77
CA ASP A 193 4.91 18.60 -5.62
C ASP A 193 3.91 19.01 -6.69
N PHE A 194 3.87 20.30 -7.06
CA PHE A 194 3.09 20.76 -8.21
C PHE A 194 3.58 20.15 -9.53
N ALA A 195 4.88 20.03 -9.75
CA ALA A 195 5.43 19.45 -10.97
C ALA A 195 5.00 17.99 -11.14
N LEU A 196 4.96 17.22 -10.04
CA LEU A 196 4.38 15.87 -10.03
C LEU A 196 2.88 15.91 -10.35
N ALA A 197 2.10 16.78 -9.69
CA ALA A 197 0.68 16.94 -9.95
C ALA A 197 0.40 17.26 -11.43
N TYR A 198 1.13 18.21 -12.02
CA TYR A 198 1.01 18.57 -13.43
C TYR A 198 1.31 17.37 -14.33
N ARG A 199 2.44 16.68 -14.11
CA ARG A 199 2.87 15.56 -14.95
C ARG A 199 1.94 14.35 -14.90
N LEU A 200 1.24 14.15 -13.78
CA LEU A 200 0.32 13.03 -13.57
C LEU A 200 -1.13 13.37 -13.96
N LEU A 201 -1.57 14.60 -13.70
CA LEU A 201 -2.97 15.01 -13.88
C LEU A 201 -3.22 15.74 -15.20
N HIS A 202 -2.20 16.06 -16.01
CA HIS A 202 -2.41 16.74 -17.29
C HIS A 202 -3.39 15.97 -18.19
N ARG A 203 -4.22 16.68 -18.95
CA ARG A 203 -5.29 16.08 -19.78
C ARG A 203 -4.79 15.00 -20.74
N SER A 204 -3.56 15.12 -21.25
CA SER A 204 -2.93 14.13 -22.13
C SER A 204 -2.61 12.79 -21.45
N ARG A 205 -2.76 12.69 -20.13
CA ARG A 205 -2.56 11.44 -19.37
C ARG A 205 -3.79 10.54 -19.37
N PHE A 206 -4.96 11.15 -19.54
CA PHE A 206 -6.27 10.51 -19.59
C PHE A 206 -6.63 10.07 -21.01
N PRO A 207 -7.61 9.17 -21.20
CA PRO A 207 -8.17 8.86 -22.52
C PRO A 207 -8.62 10.14 -23.24
N THR A 208 -8.13 10.36 -24.45
CA THR A 208 -8.49 11.46 -25.37
C THR A 208 -9.31 10.94 -26.55
N ASP A 209 -9.97 11.83 -27.28
CA ASP A 209 -10.75 11.45 -28.47
C ASP A 209 -9.85 10.72 -29.49
N GLY A 210 -10.19 9.46 -29.78
CA GLY A 210 -9.44 8.59 -30.69
C GLY A 210 -8.33 7.74 -30.06
N THR A 211 -8.10 7.83 -28.74
CA THR A 211 -7.22 6.89 -28.01
C THR A 211 -8.04 5.91 -27.20
N THR A 212 -7.66 4.64 -27.19
CA THR A 212 -8.28 3.66 -26.28
C THR A 212 -7.81 3.90 -24.85
N VAL A 213 -8.59 3.46 -23.86
CA VAL A 213 -8.19 3.55 -22.45
C VAL A 213 -6.82 2.89 -22.20
N ALA A 214 -6.57 1.73 -22.80
CA ALA A 214 -5.31 0.99 -22.69
C ALA A 214 -4.10 1.77 -23.23
N ASP A 215 -4.32 2.70 -24.16
CA ASP A 215 -3.27 3.54 -24.74
C ASP A 215 -2.95 4.79 -23.91
N SER A 216 -3.84 5.15 -22.97
CA SER A 216 -3.64 6.29 -22.08
C SER A 216 -2.43 6.08 -21.17
N TRP A 217 -1.73 7.18 -20.83
CA TRP A 217 -0.53 7.10 -20.01
C TRP A 217 -0.85 6.63 -18.58
N LEU A 218 -1.97 7.06 -18.00
CA LEU A 218 -2.39 6.60 -16.68
C LEU A 218 -2.60 5.09 -16.66
N GLU A 219 -3.24 4.51 -17.68
CA GLU A 219 -3.45 3.06 -17.74
C GLU A 219 -2.14 2.30 -17.97
N LYS A 220 -1.23 2.83 -18.81
CA LYS A 220 0.13 2.27 -18.98
C LYS A 220 0.92 2.29 -17.67
N TYR A 221 0.86 3.39 -16.92
CA TYR A 221 1.50 3.52 -15.61
C TYR A 221 0.92 2.53 -14.59
N PHE A 222 -0.41 2.38 -14.58
CA PHE A 222 -1.09 1.42 -13.74
C PHE A 222 -0.67 -0.03 -14.04
N HIS A 223 -0.69 -0.45 -15.31
CA HIS A 223 -0.25 -1.78 -15.71
C HIS A 223 1.22 -2.05 -15.40
N ARG A 224 2.10 -1.07 -15.62
CA ARG A 224 3.51 -1.19 -15.20
C ARG A 224 3.66 -1.37 -13.71
N GLY A 225 2.84 -0.68 -12.91
CA GLY A 225 2.83 -0.87 -11.48
C GLY A 225 2.48 -2.30 -11.06
N ILE A 226 1.51 -2.91 -11.75
CA ILE A 226 1.15 -4.33 -11.54
C ILE A 226 2.33 -5.25 -11.90
N GLU A 227 2.97 -5.03 -13.05
CA GLU A 227 4.11 -5.84 -13.51
C GLU A 227 5.35 -5.67 -12.61
N GLU A 228 5.63 -4.44 -12.16
CA GLU A 228 6.67 -4.12 -11.19
C GLU A 228 6.38 -4.80 -9.84
N GLY A 229 5.16 -4.71 -9.33
CA GLY A 229 4.73 -5.41 -8.11
C GLY A 229 4.96 -6.93 -8.18
N GLY A 230 4.60 -7.54 -9.32
CA GLY A 230 4.85 -8.97 -9.56
C GLY A 230 6.33 -9.35 -9.49
N ARG A 231 7.24 -8.53 -10.03
CA ARG A 231 8.69 -8.74 -9.93
C ARG A 231 9.24 -8.49 -8.53
N VAL A 232 8.75 -7.46 -7.85
CA VAL A 232 9.12 -7.15 -6.46
C VAL A 232 8.76 -8.33 -5.55
N ARG A 233 7.60 -8.95 -5.76
CA ARG A 233 7.14 -10.12 -5.02
C ARG A 233 8.06 -11.34 -5.18
N GLU A 234 8.52 -11.63 -6.40
CA GLU A 234 9.49 -12.72 -6.63
C GLU A 234 10.81 -12.45 -5.90
N ARG A 235 11.33 -11.21 -5.99
CA ARG A 235 12.59 -10.86 -5.30
C ARG A 235 12.45 -10.79 -3.79
N LEU A 236 11.27 -10.40 -3.29
CA LEU A 236 10.99 -10.39 -1.86
C LEU A 236 10.97 -11.81 -1.29
N ARG A 237 10.46 -12.79 -2.05
CA ARG A 237 10.57 -14.21 -1.68
C ARG A 237 12.03 -14.61 -1.48
N ASP A 238 12.89 -14.32 -2.44
CA ASP A 238 14.32 -14.66 -2.34
C ASP A 238 14.95 -13.98 -1.12
N GLY A 239 14.62 -12.70 -0.87
CA GLY A 239 15.07 -11.96 0.30
C GLY A 239 14.62 -12.57 1.64
N VAL A 240 13.40 -13.10 1.70
CA VAL A 240 12.90 -13.79 2.90
C VAL A 240 13.59 -15.13 3.12
N GLU A 241 13.81 -15.92 2.06
CA GLU A 241 14.56 -17.17 2.12
C GLU A 241 15.98 -16.94 2.68
N GLU A 242 16.71 -15.98 2.09
CA GLU A 242 18.05 -15.62 2.56
C GLU A 242 18.06 -15.06 3.99
N ALA A 243 17.02 -14.33 4.39
CA ALA A 243 16.89 -13.82 5.76
C ALA A 243 16.68 -14.96 6.78
N LEU A 244 15.87 -15.97 6.42
CA LEU A 244 15.66 -17.15 7.25
C LEU A 244 16.96 -17.94 7.43
N GLU A 245 17.75 -18.10 6.38
CA GLU A 245 19.07 -18.74 6.46
C GLU A 245 20.05 -17.94 7.31
N ALA A 246 20.12 -16.62 7.12
CA ALA A 246 20.98 -15.75 7.91
C ALA A 246 20.64 -15.78 9.41
N LEU A 247 19.35 -15.69 9.76
CA LEU A 247 18.91 -15.80 11.16
C LEU A 247 19.11 -17.20 11.71
N GLY A 248 18.76 -18.23 10.93
CA GLY A 248 18.91 -19.63 11.30
C GLY A 248 20.36 -19.98 11.62
N GLN A 249 21.28 -19.59 10.74
CA GLN A 249 22.71 -19.77 10.96
C GLN A 249 23.23 -18.93 12.12
N GLY A 250 22.87 -17.64 12.17
CA GLY A 250 23.35 -16.70 13.19
C GLY A 250 22.98 -17.12 14.61
N LEU A 251 21.74 -17.57 14.82
CA LEU A 251 21.26 -18.02 16.13
C LEU A 251 21.96 -19.31 16.58
N LEU A 252 22.24 -20.25 15.68
CA LEU A 252 22.94 -21.50 16.02
C LEU A 252 24.43 -21.32 16.26
N ALA A 253 25.07 -20.42 15.49
CA ALA A 253 26.50 -20.14 15.57
C ALA A 253 26.88 -19.30 16.80
N HIS A 254 25.93 -18.56 17.39
CA HIS A 254 26.26 -17.66 18.49
C HIS A 254 26.70 -18.42 19.77
N PRO A 255 27.79 -18.01 20.46
CA PRO A 255 28.27 -18.71 21.67
C PRO A 255 27.22 -18.81 22.79
N HIS A 256 26.45 -17.74 23.01
CA HIS A 256 25.40 -17.69 24.04
C HIS A 256 24.11 -18.49 23.71
N SER A 257 24.03 -19.18 22.56
CA SER A 257 22.86 -19.99 22.17
C SER A 257 22.94 -21.46 22.61
N GLY A 258 23.60 -21.73 23.75
CA GLY A 258 23.78 -23.08 24.28
C GLY A 258 22.46 -23.82 24.52
N ALA A 259 21.48 -23.16 25.14
CA ALA A 259 20.17 -23.74 25.44
C ALA A 259 19.37 -24.10 24.18
N LEU A 260 19.50 -23.30 23.11
CA LEU A 260 18.88 -23.58 21.81
C LEU A 260 19.52 -24.83 21.17
N ARG A 261 20.85 -24.94 21.18
CA ARG A 261 21.56 -26.11 20.66
C ARG A 261 21.23 -27.38 21.45
N GLU A 262 21.13 -27.28 22.76
CA GLU A 262 20.71 -28.39 23.63
C GLU A 262 19.27 -28.83 23.35
N ALA A 263 18.36 -27.87 23.11
CA ALA A 263 16.98 -28.18 22.75
C ALA A 263 16.89 -29.02 21.47
N LEU A 264 17.71 -28.67 20.47
CA LEU A 264 17.78 -29.37 19.19
C LEU A 264 18.44 -30.75 19.33
N SER A 265 19.55 -30.86 20.07
CA SER A 265 20.28 -32.13 20.23
C SER A 265 19.50 -33.15 21.06
N THR A 266 18.73 -32.71 22.05
CA THR A 266 17.88 -33.56 22.89
C THR A 266 16.54 -33.91 22.24
N GLY A 267 16.21 -33.29 21.10
CA GLY A 267 14.92 -33.47 20.42
C GLY A 267 13.74 -32.76 21.10
N ARG A 268 13.99 -31.91 22.12
CA ARG A 268 12.95 -31.05 22.71
C ARG A 268 12.39 -30.07 21.68
N LEU A 269 13.25 -29.59 20.79
CA LEU A 269 12.91 -28.80 19.62
C LEU A 269 13.31 -29.60 18.38
N ASP A 270 12.35 -29.96 17.53
CA ASP A 270 12.62 -30.57 16.24
C ASP A 270 13.04 -29.50 15.21
N VAL A 271 13.70 -29.91 14.13
CA VAL A 271 14.15 -29.01 13.06
C VAL A 271 12.96 -28.24 12.45
N ALA A 272 11.81 -28.90 12.29
CA ALA A 272 10.58 -28.26 11.83
C ALA A 272 10.05 -27.23 12.84
N GLY A 273 10.16 -27.48 14.15
CA GLY A 273 9.81 -26.54 15.21
C GLY A 273 10.71 -25.32 15.23
N TYR A 274 12.01 -25.51 15.05
CA TYR A 274 12.96 -24.41 14.89
C TYR A 274 12.60 -23.53 13.69
N TYR A 275 12.35 -24.16 12.54
CA TYR A 275 11.92 -23.46 11.34
C TYR A 275 10.59 -22.70 11.51
N ARG A 276 9.60 -23.30 12.19
CA ARG A 276 8.34 -22.61 12.53
C ARG A 276 8.57 -21.36 13.37
N GLN A 277 9.51 -21.37 14.31
CA GLN A 277 9.84 -20.18 15.09
C GLN A 277 10.61 -19.13 14.25
N LEU A 278 11.50 -19.54 13.35
CA LEU A 278 12.17 -18.63 12.42
C LEU A 278 11.18 -17.93 11.50
N LEU A 279 10.21 -18.67 10.95
CA LEU A 279 9.11 -18.11 10.17
C LEU A 279 8.37 -17.04 10.98
N ARG A 280 7.92 -17.36 12.20
CA ARG A 280 7.22 -16.40 13.08
C ARG A 280 8.07 -15.16 13.39
N LEU A 281 9.38 -15.33 13.60
CA LEU A 281 10.30 -14.22 13.82
C LEU A 281 10.35 -13.28 12.61
N VAL A 282 10.53 -13.83 11.40
CA VAL A 282 10.50 -13.02 10.16
C VAL A 282 9.14 -12.37 9.96
N TYR A 283 8.04 -13.07 10.27
CA TYR A 283 6.70 -12.50 10.22
C TYR A 283 6.50 -11.32 11.15
N ARG A 284 7.03 -11.35 12.37
CA ARG A 284 7.01 -10.19 13.27
C ARG A 284 7.71 -8.99 12.63
N LEU A 285 8.86 -9.22 12.03
CA LEU A 285 9.63 -8.17 11.36
C LEU A 285 8.83 -7.58 10.19
N LEU A 286 8.31 -8.41 9.29
CA LEU A 286 7.49 -7.97 8.16
C LEU A 286 6.22 -7.24 8.62
N PHE A 287 5.54 -7.75 9.63
CA PHE A 287 4.36 -7.12 10.21
C PHE A 287 4.69 -5.72 10.74
N LEU A 288 5.76 -5.57 11.52
CA LEU A 288 6.18 -4.27 12.04
C LEU A 288 6.64 -3.32 10.94
N MET A 289 7.30 -3.81 9.89
CA MET A 289 7.65 -2.97 8.73
C MET A 289 6.42 -2.39 8.05
N VAL A 290 5.40 -3.23 7.80
CA VAL A 290 4.12 -2.79 7.21
C VAL A 290 3.40 -1.82 8.15
N ALA A 291 3.29 -2.17 9.44
CA ALA A 291 2.58 -1.36 10.42
C ALA A 291 3.25 0.00 10.65
N GLU A 292 4.57 0.06 10.71
CA GLU A 292 5.33 1.31 10.85
C GLU A 292 5.21 2.19 9.60
N GLU A 293 5.39 1.64 8.40
CA GLU A 293 5.31 2.43 7.18
C GLU A 293 3.89 2.93 6.89
N ARG A 294 2.86 2.18 7.31
CA ARG A 294 1.45 2.61 7.25
C ARG A 294 1.02 3.48 8.43
N ARG A 295 1.93 3.77 9.37
CA ARG A 295 1.66 4.57 10.58
C ARG A 295 0.53 4.02 11.45
N LEU A 296 0.43 2.68 11.53
CA LEU A 296 -0.61 1.96 12.29
C LEU A 296 -0.18 1.63 13.72
N ILE A 297 1.05 1.97 14.12
CA ILE A 297 1.60 1.62 15.43
C ILE A 297 1.03 2.49 16.57
N PHE A 298 0.73 3.76 16.28
CA PHE A 298 0.19 4.68 17.27
C PHE A 298 -1.33 4.79 17.12
N PRO A 299 -2.10 4.72 18.22
CA PRO A 299 -3.53 4.98 18.16
C PRO A 299 -3.79 6.43 17.75
N GLU A 300 -4.95 6.70 17.14
CA GLU A 300 -5.32 8.05 16.74
C GLU A 300 -5.34 9.00 17.95
N GLY A 301 -4.50 10.05 17.91
CA GLY A 301 -4.31 10.98 19.04
C GLY A 301 -3.46 10.46 20.20
N GLY A 302 -2.84 9.29 20.08
CA GLY A 302 -2.25 8.52 21.18
C GLY A 302 -0.79 8.74 21.54
N GLY A 303 -0.05 9.62 20.86
CA GLY A 303 1.38 9.85 21.14
C GLY A 303 1.73 11.33 21.20
N SER A 304 2.44 11.75 22.25
CA SER A 304 3.20 13.01 22.14
C SER A 304 4.32 12.82 21.12
N ASP A 305 4.69 13.89 20.41
CA ASP A 305 5.79 13.87 19.43
C ASP A 305 7.09 13.28 20.02
N GLU A 306 7.33 13.52 21.31
CA GLU A 306 8.49 12.99 22.04
C GLU A 306 8.45 11.45 22.19
N ARG A 307 7.30 10.87 22.52
CA ARG A 307 7.16 9.41 22.67
C ARG A 307 7.27 8.71 21.31
N ALA A 308 6.67 9.28 20.28
CA ALA A 308 6.79 8.78 18.92
C ALA A 308 8.25 8.80 18.44
N ALA A 309 8.97 9.89 18.70
CA ALA A 309 10.40 10.00 18.40
C ALA A 309 11.25 8.98 19.18
N ALA A 310 10.92 8.73 20.45
CA ALA A 310 11.61 7.72 21.25
C ALA A 310 11.43 6.30 20.69
N TYR A 311 10.20 5.92 20.34
CA TYR A 311 9.93 4.64 19.67
C TYR A 311 10.71 4.52 18.36
N GLN A 312 10.58 5.52 17.48
CA GLN A 312 11.23 5.52 16.18
C GLN A 312 12.75 5.37 16.30
N ARG A 313 13.36 6.02 17.29
CA ARG A 313 14.81 6.00 17.45
C ARG A 313 15.35 4.70 18.04
N TYR A 314 14.65 4.10 19.01
CA TYR A 314 15.23 3.04 19.85
C TYR A 314 14.57 1.67 19.70
N TYR A 315 13.32 1.60 19.24
CA TYR A 315 12.54 0.37 19.21
C TYR A 315 12.02 0.01 17.82
N SER A 316 11.97 0.96 16.89
CA SER A 316 11.40 0.70 15.56
C SER A 316 12.24 -0.27 14.75
N VAL A 317 11.55 -1.10 13.95
CA VAL A 317 12.25 -1.91 12.95
C VAL A 317 12.75 -1.04 11.79
N ALA A 318 12.13 0.11 11.52
CA ALA A 318 12.63 1.10 10.57
C ALA A 318 14.07 1.55 10.90
N ALA A 319 14.41 1.78 12.17
CA ALA A 319 15.79 2.11 12.57
C ALA A 319 16.78 0.97 12.27
N LEU A 320 16.37 -0.29 12.44
CA LEU A 320 17.18 -1.44 12.06
C LEU A 320 17.36 -1.54 10.53
N ARG A 321 16.34 -1.19 9.75
CA ARG A 321 16.44 -1.10 8.28
C ARG A 321 17.44 -0.03 7.85
N ASP A 322 17.39 1.15 8.46
CA ASP A 322 18.36 2.22 8.16
C ASP A 322 19.79 1.89 8.63
N ARG A 323 19.92 1.04 9.65
CA ARG A 323 21.22 0.54 10.13
C ARG A 323 21.80 -0.51 9.17
N CYS A 324 20.99 -1.41 8.64
CA CYS A 324 21.46 -2.51 7.79
C CYS A 324 21.96 -2.06 6.41
N GLU A 325 21.64 -0.84 5.97
CA GLU A 325 22.18 -0.27 4.73
C GLU A 325 23.62 0.27 4.88
N ARG A 326 24.16 0.31 6.11
CA ARG A 326 25.53 0.76 6.41
C ARG A 326 26.48 -0.43 6.49
N TYR A 327 27.78 -0.18 6.63
CA TYR A 327 28.76 -1.26 6.86
C TYR A 327 28.57 -1.89 8.25
N PHE A 328 28.47 -3.22 8.31
CA PHE A 328 28.26 -3.99 9.55
C PHE A 328 29.05 -5.31 9.62
N ALA A 329 29.93 -5.59 8.65
CA ALA A 329 30.69 -6.84 8.64
C ALA A 329 31.65 -6.92 9.84
N GLY A 330 31.69 -8.08 10.50
CA GLY A 330 32.50 -8.30 11.71
C GLY A 330 31.91 -7.75 13.01
N ASP A 331 30.66 -7.30 13.02
CA ASP A 331 29.96 -6.85 14.23
C ASP A 331 29.40 -8.05 15.01
N GLU A 332 30.21 -8.59 15.92
CA GLU A 332 29.89 -9.76 16.75
C GLU A 332 29.06 -9.42 18.00
N HIS A 333 28.78 -8.14 18.28
CA HIS A 333 27.90 -7.75 19.38
C HIS A 333 26.47 -8.24 19.13
N HIS A 334 25.64 -8.34 20.18
CA HIS A 334 24.25 -8.78 20.07
C HIS A 334 23.27 -7.79 20.73
N ASP A 335 23.68 -6.54 20.90
CA ASP A 335 22.87 -5.49 21.51
C ASP A 335 21.63 -5.13 20.66
N LEU A 336 21.74 -5.21 19.32
CA LEU A 336 20.57 -5.01 18.45
C LEU A 336 19.56 -6.15 18.60
N TRP A 337 20.02 -7.38 18.83
CA TRP A 337 19.15 -8.51 19.13
C TRP A 337 18.40 -8.30 20.45
N LEU A 338 19.11 -7.85 21.50
CA LEU A 338 18.48 -7.51 22.78
C LEU A 338 17.45 -6.38 22.63
N GLY A 339 17.76 -5.34 21.86
CA GLY A 339 16.83 -4.25 21.52
C GLY A 339 15.57 -4.78 20.82
N LEU A 340 15.72 -5.64 19.83
CA LEU A 340 14.60 -6.27 19.11
C LEU A 340 13.71 -7.11 20.05
N MET A 341 14.30 -7.83 21.01
CA MET A 341 13.52 -8.55 22.02
C MET A 341 12.69 -7.60 22.89
N GLN A 342 13.22 -6.43 23.24
CA GLN A 342 12.43 -5.41 23.94
C GLN A 342 11.29 -4.86 23.08
N THR A 343 11.52 -4.64 21.78
CA THR A 343 10.45 -4.26 20.84
C THR A 343 9.32 -5.29 20.84
N PHE A 344 9.63 -6.59 20.77
CA PHE A 344 8.58 -7.62 20.82
C PHE A 344 7.86 -7.68 22.18
N ARG A 345 8.56 -7.37 23.27
CA ARG A 345 7.96 -7.27 24.61
C ARG A 345 6.99 -6.10 24.72
N ILE A 346 7.35 -4.93 24.17
CA ILE A 346 6.48 -3.74 24.08
C ILE A 346 5.15 -4.13 23.43
N PHE A 347 5.17 -4.84 22.30
CA PHE A 347 3.95 -5.25 21.61
C PHE A 347 3.20 -6.43 22.24
N ARG A 348 3.74 -7.04 23.29
CA ARG A 348 3.13 -8.14 24.06
C ARG A 348 2.44 -7.66 25.33
N SER A 349 2.95 -6.59 25.96
CA SER A 349 2.64 -6.23 27.33
C SER A 349 2.18 -4.78 27.42
N ARG A 350 0.96 -4.56 27.91
CA ARG A 350 0.44 -3.19 28.09
C ARG A 350 1.33 -2.36 29.01
N GLN A 351 1.92 -2.97 30.03
CA GLN A 351 2.83 -2.31 30.96
C GLN A 351 4.08 -1.75 30.26
N ASP A 352 4.58 -2.43 29.24
CA ASP A 352 5.77 -2.00 28.49
C ASP A 352 5.40 -1.06 27.33
N ALA A 353 4.16 -1.15 26.81
CA ALA A 353 3.65 -0.30 25.72
C ALA A 353 3.22 1.11 26.17
N GLU A 354 2.50 1.20 27.29
CA GLU A 354 1.90 2.44 27.81
C GLU A 354 2.91 3.59 28.00
N PRO A 355 4.14 3.38 28.51
CA PRO A 355 5.14 4.45 28.63
C PRO A 355 5.51 5.12 27.29
N LEU A 356 5.36 4.40 26.18
CA LEU A 356 5.62 4.90 24.83
C LEU A 356 4.34 5.41 24.13
N GLY A 357 3.19 5.38 24.79
CA GLY A 357 1.90 5.72 24.16
C GLY A 357 1.46 4.69 23.11
N LEU A 358 1.89 3.43 23.28
CA LEU A 358 1.55 2.33 22.39
C LEU A 358 0.53 1.41 23.04
N GLU A 359 -0.18 0.66 22.19
CA GLU A 359 -0.99 -0.48 22.63
C GLU A 359 -0.34 -1.80 22.21
N PRO A 360 -0.48 -2.87 23.01
CA PRO A 360 -0.10 -4.21 22.57
C PRO A 360 -0.87 -4.61 21.32
N LEU A 361 -0.21 -5.34 20.42
CA LEU A 361 -0.83 -5.85 19.19
C LEU A 361 -1.62 -7.16 19.43
N ASP A 362 -1.75 -7.58 20.69
CA ASP A 362 -2.43 -8.77 21.23
C ASP A 362 -2.75 -9.86 20.20
N SER A 363 -1.69 -10.54 19.73
CA SER A 363 -1.81 -11.63 18.77
C SER A 363 -0.89 -12.80 19.14
N GLU A 364 -1.26 -14.00 18.69
CA GLU A 364 -0.42 -15.19 18.84
C GLU A 364 0.98 -14.97 18.25
N LEU A 365 1.11 -14.11 17.25
CA LEU A 365 2.39 -13.77 16.62
C LEU A 365 3.36 -13.15 17.64
N PHE A 366 2.93 -12.21 18.48
CA PHE A 366 3.77 -11.56 19.49
C PHE A 366 3.74 -12.27 20.86
N GLY A 367 2.94 -13.33 20.99
CA GLY A 367 2.82 -14.11 22.21
C GLY A 367 4.13 -14.74 22.70
N ALA A 368 4.25 -14.95 24.01
CA ALA A 368 5.45 -15.46 24.66
C ALA A 368 5.90 -16.86 24.22
N ARG A 369 4.98 -17.66 23.66
CA ARG A 369 5.27 -19.02 23.18
C ARG A 369 5.58 -19.09 21.69
N ALA A 370 5.44 -17.97 20.96
CA ALA A 370 5.54 -18.01 19.50
C ALA A 370 6.97 -18.34 19.02
N CYS A 371 7.98 -17.75 19.69
CA CYS A 371 9.39 -17.89 19.39
C CYS A 371 10.24 -18.14 20.65
N ALA A 372 9.72 -18.91 21.62
CA ALA A 372 10.32 -19.03 22.96
C ALA A 372 11.78 -19.52 22.95
N ASP A 373 12.15 -20.43 22.05
CA ASP A 373 13.51 -20.94 21.95
C ASP A 373 14.46 -19.95 21.27
N LEU A 374 13.93 -19.10 20.38
CA LEU A 374 14.72 -18.05 19.74
C LEU A 374 14.91 -16.84 20.67
N GLU A 375 13.87 -16.41 21.38
CA GLU A 375 13.93 -15.26 22.30
C GLU A 375 14.94 -15.49 23.45
N GLY A 376 15.19 -16.75 23.83
CA GLY A 376 16.22 -17.13 24.81
C GLY A 376 17.62 -17.32 24.24
N ALA A 377 17.79 -17.23 22.91
CA ALA A 377 19.07 -17.33 22.23
C ALA A 377 19.69 -15.95 22.00
N ALA A 378 20.86 -15.90 21.37
CA ALA A 378 21.53 -14.68 20.97
C ALA A 378 21.88 -14.70 19.48
N CYS A 379 21.88 -13.53 18.85
CA CYS A 379 22.19 -13.34 17.44
C CYS A 379 23.16 -12.16 17.30
N SER A 380 24.22 -12.33 16.51
CA SER A 380 25.15 -11.24 16.26
C SER A 380 24.49 -10.13 15.43
N ASN A 381 24.98 -8.91 15.60
CA ASN A 381 24.56 -7.75 14.84
C ASN A 381 24.80 -7.99 13.35
N GLU A 382 25.91 -8.62 12.97
CA GLU A 382 26.17 -9.00 11.59
C GLU A 382 25.07 -9.90 11.01
N ALA A 383 24.71 -10.99 11.70
CA ALA A 383 23.69 -11.92 11.21
C ALA A 383 22.29 -11.27 11.17
N LEU A 384 21.93 -10.50 12.22
CA LEU A 384 20.66 -9.78 12.27
C LEU A 384 20.58 -8.72 11.17
N LEU A 385 21.61 -7.90 10.99
CA LEU A 385 21.63 -6.83 9.99
C LEU A 385 21.70 -7.40 8.57
N GLN A 386 22.39 -8.53 8.36
CA GLN A 386 22.34 -9.24 7.09
C GLN A 386 20.90 -9.69 6.77
N ALA A 387 20.20 -10.30 7.72
CA ALA A 387 18.80 -10.68 7.51
C ALA A 387 17.90 -9.46 7.27
N MET A 388 18.06 -8.40 8.05
CA MET A 388 17.32 -7.14 7.86
C MET A 388 17.58 -6.53 6.48
N LEU A 389 18.81 -6.61 5.96
CA LEU A 389 19.16 -6.11 4.62
C LEU A 389 18.43 -6.89 3.53
N ARG A 390 18.32 -8.22 3.67
CA ARG A 390 17.59 -9.09 2.73
C ARG A 390 16.09 -8.87 2.75
N LEU A 391 15.52 -8.58 3.93
CA LEU A 391 14.13 -8.15 4.04
C LEU A 391 13.91 -6.72 3.54
N SER A 392 14.92 -5.85 3.63
CA SER A 392 14.73 -4.42 3.33
C SER A 392 14.97 -4.05 1.88
N THR A 393 15.74 -4.86 1.15
CA THR A 393 16.23 -4.47 -0.18
C THR A 393 16.26 -5.64 -1.15
N PHE A 394 16.13 -5.32 -2.43
CA PHE A 394 16.36 -6.26 -3.52
C PHE A 394 17.28 -5.64 -4.57
N LEU A 395 17.93 -6.49 -5.37
CA LEU A 395 18.72 -6.05 -6.51
C LEU A 395 17.81 -5.92 -7.73
N ASP A 396 17.79 -4.74 -8.31
CA ASP A 396 17.12 -4.50 -9.57
C ASP A 396 18.11 -4.55 -10.72
N ASP A 397 17.93 -5.54 -11.60
CA ASP A 397 18.58 -5.56 -12.90
C ASP A 397 17.96 -4.44 -13.74
N ALA A 398 18.75 -3.40 -14.03
CA ALA A 398 18.29 -2.21 -14.75
C ALA A 398 17.76 -2.50 -16.18
N ASP A 399 17.93 -3.72 -16.68
CA ASP A 399 17.43 -4.19 -17.98
C ASP A 399 16.18 -5.06 -17.76
N GLY A 400 15.00 -4.43 -17.75
CA GLY A 400 13.69 -5.06 -17.56
C GLY A 400 13.22 -6.01 -18.67
N ASP A 401 14.12 -6.62 -19.45
CA ASP A 401 13.76 -7.62 -20.47
C ASP A 401 14.45 -8.95 -20.13
N GLY A 402 13.71 -9.84 -19.47
CA GLY A 402 14.14 -11.20 -19.08
C GLY A 402 14.49 -12.13 -20.25
N ARG A 403 14.65 -11.62 -21.47
CA ARG A 403 14.93 -12.40 -22.69
C ARG A 403 16.40 -12.51 -23.06
N ARG A 404 17.34 -11.94 -22.30
CA ARG A 404 18.78 -12.07 -22.59
C ARG A 404 19.55 -12.78 -21.47
N ARG A 405 19.18 -14.03 -21.18
CA ARG A 405 20.10 -15.01 -20.57
C ARG A 405 21.19 -15.38 -21.58
N GLY A 406 22.17 -14.51 -21.74
CA GLY A 406 23.25 -14.71 -22.71
C GLY A 406 24.39 -13.71 -22.58
N ARG A 407 25.37 -14.07 -21.75
CA ARG A 407 26.74 -13.52 -21.65
C ARG A 407 26.89 -12.04 -21.31
N ARG A 408 27.51 -11.84 -20.13
CA ARG A 408 27.95 -10.60 -19.46
C ARG A 408 26.81 -9.83 -18.79
N ALA A 409 26.51 -10.24 -17.54
CA ALA A 409 25.81 -9.40 -16.58
C ALA A 409 26.52 -8.05 -16.52
N SER A 410 25.84 -7.00 -16.96
CA SER A 410 26.31 -5.63 -16.88
C SER A 410 26.37 -5.21 -15.41
N SER A 411 27.47 -4.58 -15.04
CA SER A 411 27.89 -4.22 -13.69
C SER A 411 27.10 -3.04 -13.10
N ARG A 412 25.77 -3.08 -13.10
CA ARG A 412 24.96 -2.02 -12.49
C ARG A 412 23.60 -2.49 -11.96
N ALA A 413 23.57 -3.62 -11.27
CA ALA A 413 22.42 -3.96 -10.43
C ALA A 413 22.27 -2.87 -9.35
N VAL A 414 21.13 -2.18 -9.34
CA VAL A 414 20.85 -1.12 -8.37
C VAL A 414 20.08 -1.73 -7.22
N ARG A 415 20.61 -1.60 -6.00
CA ARG A 415 19.88 -2.02 -4.80
C ARG A 415 18.74 -1.04 -4.56
N ARG A 416 17.51 -1.56 -4.49
CA ARG A 416 16.30 -0.79 -4.18
C ARG A 416 15.73 -1.24 -2.84
N ARG A 417 15.13 -0.30 -2.13
CA ARG A 417 14.41 -0.55 -0.87
C ARG A 417 13.01 -1.07 -1.17
N VAL A 418 12.57 -2.07 -0.42
CA VAL A 418 11.20 -2.59 -0.45
C VAL A 418 10.28 -1.57 0.22
N ASN A 419 9.18 -1.22 -0.46
CA ASN A 419 8.13 -0.36 0.07
C ASN A 419 6.99 -1.22 0.63
N TYR A 420 7.00 -1.44 1.94
CA TYR A 420 6.02 -2.26 2.65
C TYR A 420 4.65 -1.58 2.81
N ALA A 421 4.57 -0.24 2.75
CA ALA A 421 3.30 0.47 2.74
C ALA A 421 2.46 0.08 1.51
N ALA A 422 3.12 -0.01 0.35
CA ALA A 422 2.49 -0.29 -0.93
C ALA A 422 2.08 -1.76 -1.11
N LEU A 423 2.77 -2.70 -0.46
CA LEU A 423 2.52 -4.14 -0.62
C LEU A 423 1.13 -4.55 -0.11
N ASP A 424 0.35 -5.28 -0.90
CA ASP A 424 -0.91 -5.86 -0.43
C ASP A 424 -0.69 -7.13 0.39
N VAL A 425 -1.66 -7.48 1.23
CA VAL A 425 -1.62 -8.69 2.06
C VAL A 425 -1.50 -9.96 1.21
N GLU A 426 -2.08 -9.94 0.01
CA GLU A 426 -1.98 -11.05 -0.97
C GLU A 426 -0.54 -11.27 -1.44
N GLU A 427 0.23 -10.19 -1.62
CA GLU A 427 1.64 -10.28 -2.03
C GLU A 427 2.49 -10.92 -0.93
N LEU A 428 2.27 -10.54 0.33
CA LEU A 428 2.91 -11.19 1.49
C LEU A 428 2.46 -12.65 1.65
N GLY A 429 1.20 -12.95 1.39
CA GLY A 429 0.67 -14.32 1.41
C GLY A 429 1.35 -15.23 0.39
N SER A 430 1.61 -14.72 -0.82
CA SER A 430 2.32 -15.48 -1.85
C SER A 430 3.79 -15.76 -1.52
N VAL A 431 4.45 -14.83 -0.81
CA VAL A 431 5.82 -15.03 -0.32
C VAL A 431 5.84 -16.20 0.66
N TYR A 432 4.84 -16.32 1.54
CA TYR A 432 4.72 -17.43 2.47
C TYR A 432 4.51 -18.78 1.80
N GLU A 433 3.58 -18.85 0.85
CA GLU A 433 3.31 -20.09 0.12
C GLU A 433 4.57 -20.64 -0.53
N ALA A 434 5.38 -19.74 -1.08
CA ALA A 434 6.62 -20.12 -1.73
C ALA A 434 7.69 -20.67 -0.75
N LEU A 435 7.61 -20.33 0.54
CA LEU A 435 8.50 -20.85 1.58
C LEU A 435 8.06 -22.23 2.09
N LEU A 436 6.79 -22.61 1.95
CA LEU A 436 6.30 -23.92 2.36
C LEU A 436 6.95 -25.07 1.57
N ASP A 437 7.46 -24.79 0.38
CA ASP A 437 8.23 -25.74 -0.44
C ASP A 437 9.63 -26.03 0.11
N LEU A 438 10.12 -25.23 1.07
CA LEU A 438 11.46 -25.34 1.63
C LEU A 438 11.48 -26.30 2.81
N GLN A 439 12.46 -27.20 2.82
CA GLN A 439 12.72 -28.11 3.92
C GLN A 439 13.93 -27.62 4.72
N PRO A 440 13.77 -27.40 6.03
CA PRO A 440 14.88 -27.00 6.89
C PRO A 440 15.82 -28.18 7.14
N ARG A 441 17.13 -27.93 7.07
CA ARG A 441 18.16 -28.88 7.44
C ARG A 441 19.12 -28.27 8.45
N ILE A 442 19.49 -29.09 9.43
CA ILE A 442 20.56 -28.77 10.37
C ILE A 442 21.62 -29.86 10.25
N GLU A 443 22.85 -29.46 9.92
CA GLU A 443 23.98 -30.37 9.81
C GLU A 443 24.93 -30.19 11.00
N THR A 444 25.42 -31.29 11.58
CA THR A 444 26.29 -31.30 12.76
C THR A 444 27.54 -32.17 12.55
N PRO A 445 28.77 -31.68 12.79
CA PRO A 445 29.28 -30.31 12.61
C PRO A 445 29.93 -30.13 11.21
N VAL A 446 29.72 -28.98 10.54
CA VAL A 446 30.39 -28.66 9.25
C VAL A 446 30.93 -27.22 9.15
N SER A 447 30.79 -26.36 10.18
CA SER A 447 31.46 -25.04 10.18
C SER A 447 32.89 -25.11 10.74
N ALA A 448 33.77 -24.19 10.32
CA ALA A 448 35.13 -24.08 10.83
C ALA A 448 35.19 -23.87 12.36
N ASP A 449 34.12 -23.28 12.92
CA ASP A 449 34.01 -22.89 14.32
C ASP A 449 33.29 -23.95 15.19
N GLY A 450 32.92 -25.09 14.61
CA GLY A 450 32.35 -26.23 15.35
C GLY A 450 30.87 -26.10 15.72
N TYR A 451 30.13 -25.20 15.08
CA TYR A 451 28.69 -25.02 15.30
C TYR A 451 27.84 -25.74 14.26
N PRO A 452 26.58 -26.10 14.59
CA PRO A 452 25.63 -26.62 13.60
C PRO A 452 25.38 -25.59 12.50
N THR A 453 25.18 -26.06 11.27
CA THR A 453 24.80 -25.20 10.14
C THR A 453 23.33 -25.37 9.80
N PHE A 454 22.66 -24.28 9.43
CA PHE A 454 21.27 -24.28 8.99
C PHE A 454 21.18 -23.87 7.53
N ASN A 455 20.39 -24.61 6.75
CA ASN A 455 20.13 -24.32 5.36
C ASN A 455 18.73 -24.75 4.96
N LEU A 456 18.17 -24.06 3.95
CA LEU A 456 16.91 -24.41 3.32
C LEU A 456 17.21 -25.17 2.03
N VAL A 457 16.52 -26.28 1.81
CA VAL A 457 16.61 -27.03 0.55
C VAL A 457 15.24 -27.14 -0.09
N GLN A 458 15.19 -27.13 -1.42
CA GLN A 458 13.92 -27.38 -2.09
C GLN A 458 13.46 -28.82 -1.85
N GLY A 459 12.25 -28.97 -1.32
CA GLY A 459 11.58 -30.25 -1.20
C GLY A 459 11.12 -30.79 -2.55
N SER A 460 11.07 -32.12 -2.71
CA SER A 460 10.47 -32.80 -3.86
C SER A 460 8.93 -32.83 -3.84
N GLU A 461 8.30 -32.18 -2.86
CA GLU A 461 6.88 -32.34 -2.48
C GLU A 461 5.89 -31.42 -3.19
N ARG A 462 6.29 -30.68 -4.23
CA ARG A 462 5.38 -29.86 -5.06
C ARG A 462 4.13 -30.61 -5.56
N LYS A 463 4.18 -31.94 -5.60
CA LYS A 463 3.09 -32.81 -6.07
C LYS A 463 2.25 -33.45 -4.97
N GLN A 464 2.59 -33.31 -3.68
CA GLN A 464 1.93 -34.04 -2.59
C GLN A 464 1.10 -33.17 -1.63
N THR A 465 1.43 -31.89 -1.41
CA THR A 465 0.69 -31.02 -0.47
C THR A 465 -0.50 -30.30 -1.09
N GLY A 466 -0.59 -30.22 -2.42
CA GLY A 466 -1.70 -29.54 -3.12
C GLY A 466 -1.79 -28.03 -2.86
N SER A 467 -0.74 -27.42 -2.32
CA SER A 467 -0.68 -26.00 -1.97
C SER A 467 -0.51 -25.14 -3.23
N TYR A 468 -1.61 -24.91 -3.95
CA TYR A 468 -1.64 -24.03 -5.12
C TYR A 468 -2.20 -22.67 -4.74
N TYR A 469 -1.46 -21.62 -5.11
CA TYR A 469 -1.98 -20.26 -5.14
C TYR A 469 -3.27 -20.22 -5.96
N THR A 470 -4.32 -19.60 -5.42
CA THR A 470 -5.56 -19.36 -6.17
C THR A 470 -5.51 -17.97 -6.80
N PRO A 471 -5.57 -17.85 -8.15
CA PRO A 471 -5.63 -16.56 -8.83
C PRO A 471 -6.75 -15.65 -8.30
N PRO A 472 -6.53 -14.33 -8.20
CA PRO A 472 -7.53 -13.39 -7.65
C PRO A 472 -8.87 -13.45 -8.40
N ASP A 473 -8.84 -13.74 -9.69
CA ASP A 473 -10.06 -13.89 -10.51
C ASP A 473 -10.94 -15.06 -10.04
N LEU A 474 -10.32 -16.19 -9.66
CA LEU A 474 -11.05 -17.34 -9.11
C LEU A 474 -11.53 -17.06 -7.69
N VAL A 475 -10.73 -16.35 -6.88
CA VAL A 475 -11.15 -15.92 -5.54
C VAL A 475 -12.39 -15.03 -5.65
N ARG A 476 -12.38 -14.06 -6.57
CA ARG A 476 -13.53 -13.17 -6.83
C ARG A 476 -14.76 -13.93 -7.29
N GLU A 477 -14.60 -14.87 -8.22
CA GLU A 477 -15.71 -15.71 -8.68
C GLU A 477 -16.30 -16.52 -7.52
N LEU A 478 -15.46 -17.10 -6.65
CA LEU A 478 -15.94 -17.84 -5.48
C LEU A 478 -16.66 -16.93 -4.48
N ILE A 479 -16.12 -15.74 -4.20
CA ILE A 479 -16.78 -14.77 -3.32
C ILE A 479 -18.13 -14.34 -3.91
N GLY A 480 -18.18 -14.03 -5.21
CA GLY A 480 -19.37 -13.61 -5.92
C GLY A 480 -20.45 -14.69 -6.01
N SER A 481 -20.05 -15.95 -6.20
CA SER A 481 -20.98 -17.07 -6.37
C SER A 481 -21.37 -17.77 -5.06
N ALA A 482 -20.54 -17.72 -4.01
CA ALA A 482 -20.78 -18.43 -2.75
C ALA A 482 -21.09 -17.51 -1.56
N LEU A 483 -20.32 -16.43 -1.36
CA LEU A 483 -20.50 -15.56 -0.19
C LEU A 483 -21.60 -14.52 -0.42
N VAL A 484 -21.57 -13.81 -1.56
CA VAL A 484 -22.51 -12.73 -1.85
C VAL A 484 -23.97 -13.18 -1.84
N PRO A 485 -24.36 -14.35 -2.39
CA PRO A 485 -25.76 -14.79 -2.34
C PRO A 485 -26.24 -15.04 -0.92
N VAL A 486 -25.40 -15.66 -0.06
CA VAL A 486 -25.72 -15.91 1.35
C VAL A 486 -25.87 -14.60 2.12
N MET A 487 -24.97 -13.63 1.87
CA MET A 487 -25.08 -12.30 2.47
C MET A 487 -26.41 -11.63 2.07
N ASN A 488 -26.74 -11.63 0.78
CA ASN A 488 -27.96 -11.01 0.27
C ASN A 488 -29.23 -11.66 0.83
N GLU A 489 -29.26 -13.01 0.90
CA GLU A 489 -30.37 -13.76 1.50
C GLU A 489 -30.58 -13.35 2.96
N ARG A 490 -29.52 -13.35 3.77
CA ARG A 490 -29.59 -12.96 5.19
C ARG A 490 -29.99 -11.50 5.39
N LEU A 491 -29.52 -10.59 4.53
CA LEU A 491 -29.86 -9.17 4.58
C LEU A 491 -31.29 -8.86 4.13
N ALA A 492 -31.90 -9.75 3.33
CA ALA A 492 -33.30 -9.63 2.90
C ALA A 492 -34.29 -9.99 4.02
N GLU A 493 -33.90 -10.86 4.96
CA GLU A 493 -34.72 -11.27 6.11
C GLU A 493 -34.86 -10.17 7.18
N VAL A 494 -33.96 -9.19 7.19
CA VAL A 494 -33.91 -8.13 8.20
C VAL A 494 -34.21 -6.74 7.59
N PRO A 495 -35.23 -6.02 8.10
CA PRO A 495 -35.63 -4.75 7.52
C PRO A 495 -34.82 -3.55 8.04
N THR A 496 -34.28 -3.61 9.26
CA THR A 496 -33.62 -2.45 9.86
C THR A 496 -32.10 -2.46 9.64
N ARG A 497 -31.51 -1.26 9.60
CA ARG A 497 -30.06 -1.09 9.47
C ARG A 497 -29.29 -1.75 10.61
N GLY A 498 -29.74 -1.60 11.86
CA GLY A 498 -29.05 -2.19 13.02
C GLY A 498 -29.01 -3.72 12.98
N GLU A 499 -30.10 -4.35 12.55
CA GLU A 499 -30.15 -5.81 12.36
C GLU A 499 -29.24 -6.25 11.21
N ARG A 500 -29.17 -5.49 10.11
CA ARG A 500 -28.24 -5.76 9.00
C ARG A 500 -26.78 -5.70 9.43
N GLU A 501 -26.41 -4.70 10.24
CA GLU A 501 -25.05 -4.60 10.81
C GLU A 501 -24.74 -5.83 11.68
N GLN A 502 -25.68 -6.24 12.55
CA GLN A 502 -25.52 -7.44 13.38
C GLN A 502 -25.40 -8.74 12.57
N VAL A 503 -26.19 -8.87 11.50
CA VAL A 503 -26.11 -10.02 10.59
C VAL A 503 -24.72 -10.11 9.98
N LEU A 504 -24.21 -9.01 9.42
CA LEU A 504 -22.89 -8.97 8.79
C LEU A 504 -21.76 -9.28 9.77
N LEU A 505 -21.79 -8.67 10.96
CA LEU A 505 -20.82 -8.94 12.04
C LEU A 505 -20.94 -10.35 12.63
N GLY A 506 -22.11 -10.98 12.47
CA GLY A 506 -22.39 -12.34 12.92
C GLY A 506 -22.04 -13.44 11.90
N LEU A 507 -21.68 -13.07 10.67
CA LEU A 507 -21.30 -14.04 9.63
C LEU A 507 -20.03 -14.79 10.04
N ARG A 508 -20.06 -16.10 9.84
CA ARG A 508 -18.90 -16.98 10.08
C ARG A 508 -18.49 -17.61 8.77
N VAL A 509 -17.28 -17.26 8.31
CA VAL A 509 -16.68 -17.81 7.10
C VAL A 509 -15.64 -18.85 7.51
N LEU A 510 -15.71 -20.03 6.90
CA LEU A 510 -14.78 -21.13 7.12
C LEU A 510 -14.13 -21.50 5.80
N ASP A 511 -12.80 -21.49 5.79
CA ASP A 511 -12.01 -22.12 4.75
C ASP A 511 -11.19 -23.25 5.40
N PRO A 512 -11.58 -24.53 5.22
CA PRO A 512 -10.91 -25.66 5.86
C PRO A 512 -9.52 -25.94 5.28
N ALA A 513 -9.17 -25.34 4.15
CA ALA A 513 -7.88 -25.48 3.48
C ALA A 513 -7.31 -24.10 3.14
N SER A 514 -7.35 -23.18 4.11
CA SER A 514 -7.12 -21.76 3.87
C SER A 514 -5.75 -21.39 3.33
N GLY A 515 -4.74 -22.25 3.49
CA GLY A 515 -3.37 -21.96 3.10
C GLY A 515 -2.92 -20.62 3.70
N SER A 516 -2.53 -19.69 2.84
CA SER A 516 -2.15 -18.30 3.17
C SER A 516 -3.32 -17.39 3.57
N GLY A 517 -4.56 -17.85 3.48
CA GLY A 517 -5.77 -17.14 3.92
C GLY A 517 -6.38 -16.20 2.87
N HIS A 518 -6.01 -16.31 1.59
CA HIS A 518 -6.51 -15.42 0.52
C HIS A 518 -8.05 -15.34 0.47
N PHE A 519 -8.75 -16.48 0.57
CA PHE A 519 -10.21 -16.50 0.58
C PHE A 519 -10.79 -15.84 1.83
N LEU A 520 -10.23 -16.10 3.01
CA LEU A 520 -10.68 -15.50 4.26
C LEU A 520 -10.50 -13.99 4.25
N LEU A 521 -9.38 -13.51 3.73
CA LEU A 521 -9.11 -12.09 3.56
C LEU A 521 -10.09 -11.44 2.57
N ALA A 522 -10.30 -12.06 1.41
CA ALA A 522 -11.25 -11.57 0.41
C ALA A 522 -12.69 -11.56 0.94
N ALA A 523 -13.08 -12.57 1.72
CA ALA A 523 -14.36 -12.63 2.39
C ALA A 523 -14.51 -11.52 3.44
N ALA A 524 -13.51 -11.33 4.30
CA ALA A 524 -13.50 -10.26 5.30
C ALA A 524 -13.64 -8.88 4.65
N ARG A 525 -12.86 -8.63 3.59
CA ARG A 525 -12.94 -7.42 2.76
C ARG A 525 -14.32 -7.21 2.15
N ARG A 526 -14.94 -8.27 1.61
CA ARG A 526 -16.28 -8.19 1.02
C ARG A 526 -17.35 -7.89 2.07
N ILE A 527 -17.23 -8.50 3.26
CA ILE A 527 -18.12 -8.25 4.40
C ILE A 527 -17.94 -6.82 4.91
N ALA A 528 -16.70 -6.35 5.06
CA ALA A 528 -16.38 -4.97 5.46
C ALA A 528 -16.95 -3.96 4.46
N LEU A 529 -16.83 -4.23 3.16
CA LEU A 529 -17.42 -3.41 2.11
C LEU A 529 -18.96 -3.29 2.28
N GLU A 530 -19.65 -4.41 2.47
CA GLU A 530 -21.10 -4.40 2.70
C GLU A 530 -21.47 -3.77 4.05
N LEU A 531 -20.67 -3.99 5.09
CA LEU A 531 -20.90 -3.38 6.40
C LEU A 531 -20.74 -1.86 6.33
N ALA A 532 -19.72 -1.38 5.62
CA ALA A 532 -19.54 0.04 5.33
C ALA A 532 -20.73 0.59 4.53
N GLN A 533 -21.25 -0.15 3.55
CA GLN A 533 -22.45 0.22 2.81
C GLN A 533 -23.72 0.25 3.68
N VAL A 534 -23.92 -0.72 4.58
CA VAL A 534 -25.06 -0.72 5.51
C VAL A 534 -24.95 0.43 6.51
N ARG A 535 -23.74 0.67 7.04
CA ARG A 535 -23.44 1.84 7.88
C ARG A 535 -23.58 3.14 7.10
N ALA A 536 -23.39 3.09 5.79
CA ALA A 536 -23.66 4.21 4.91
C ALA A 536 -25.16 4.42 4.66
N GLY A 537 -25.92 3.37 4.42
CA GLY A 537 -27.26 3.43 3.83
C GLY A 537 -27.20 3.78 2.33
N ASP A 538 -28.22 4.48 1.83
CA ASP A 538 -28.33 5.00 0.44
C ASP A 538 -27.22 5.99 0.03
N SER A 539 -26.26 6.20 0.93
CA SER A 539 -25.25 7.22 0.85
C SER A 539 -23.91 6.78 0.28
N GLY A 540 -23.66 5.50 0.06
CA GLY A 540 -22.30 5.06 -0.26
C GLY A 540 -21.30 5.40 0.86
N TYR A 541 -20.18 4.67 0.91
CA TYR A 541 -19.26 4.72 2.04
C TYR A 541 -18.05 5.61 1.75
N SER A 542 -17.47 6.19 2.79
CA SER A 542 -16.17 6.84 2.77
C SER A 542 -15.03 5.84 3.02
N PRO A 543 -13.78 6.18 2.65
CA PRO A 543 -12.61 5.40 3.00
C PRO A 543 -12.44 5.16 4.50
N ALA A 544 -12.82 6.13 5.35
CA ALA A 544 -12.75 5.97 6.80
C ALA A 544 -13.78 4.96 7.31
N GLU A 545 -15.03 5.07 6.85
CA GLU A 545 -16.10 4.11 7.19
C GLU A 545 -15.76 2.69 6.73
N TYR A 546 -15.08 2.53 5.59
CA TYR A 546 -14.57 1.24 5.15
C TYR A 546 -13.45 0.69 6.05
N ARG A 547 -12.55 1.54 6.57
CA ARG A 547 -11.47 1.09 7.48
C ARG A 547 -11.99 0.68 8.86
N GLU A 548 -13.06 1.31 9.31
CA GLU A 548 -13.72 0.99 10.59
C GLU A 548 -14.61 -0.26 10.48
N ALA A 549 -15.11 -0.57 9.28
CA ALA A 549 -15.87 -1.78 8.98
C ALA A 549 -14.95 -2.99 8.81
#